data_AF-A0A6N4AJQ8-F1
#
_entry.id   AF-A0A6N4AJQ8-F1
#
_cell.length_a   1.000
_cell.length_b   1.000
_cell.length_c   1.000
_cell.angle_alpha   90.00
_cell.angle_beta   90.00
_cell.angle_gamma   90.00
#
_symmetry.space_group_name_H-M   'P 1'
#
loop_
_entity.id
_entity.type
_entity.pdbx_description
1 polymer ?
#
loop_
_entity_poly.entity_id
_entity_poly.type
_entity_poly.pdbx_seq_one_letter_code
_entity_poly.pdbx_strand_id
1 'polypeptide(L)'
;MCLRFRCLPPPPAHQIWGKKSTAEEIEGYLDTIVSYLTEKGCDVILFNAPPQDFKETNEGIRTALNEKIPAIAEKYGAKFFDFSALLSTEAEPGKAVYGGHPNGEGGTVVADAFVKQFGSMFE
;
A
#
# COMPACT_ATOMS: atom_id res chain seq x y z
N MET A 1 -9.50 -34.43 27.22
CA MET A 1 -8.36 -34.10 26.36
C MET A 1 -8.30 -32.58 26.25
N CYS A 2 -7.39 -31.93 27.00
CA CYS A 2 -7.35 -30.47 27.14
C CYS A 2 -6.21 -29.93 26.27
N LEU A 3 -6.53 -29.29 25.14
CA LEU A 3 -5.55 -28.64 24.27
C LEU A 3 -5.10 -27.33 24.91
N ARG A 4 -3.96 -27.35 25.60
CA ARG A 4 -3.23 -26.12 25.97
C ARG A 4 -2.55 -25.57 24.72
N PHE A 5 -3.13 -24.53 24.12
CA PHE A 5 -2.39 -23.66 23.21
C PHE A 5 -1.29 -22.96 24.02
N ARG A 6 -0.03 -23.37 23.82
CA ARG A 6 1.10 -22.57 24.27
C ARG A 6 1.12 -21.35 23.36
N CYS A 7 0.82 -20.17 23.91
CA CYS A 7 1.16 -18.92 23.25
C CYS A 7 2.66 -18.97 22.97
N LEU A 8 3.03 -19.09 21.69
CA LEU A 8 4.42 -18.88 21.29
C LEU A 8 4.77 -17.44 21.69
N PRO A 9 5.96 -17.18 22.26
CA PRO A 9 6.39 -15.82 22.50
C PRO A 9 6.37 -15.07 21.16
N PRO A 10 5.90 -13.81 21.12
CA PRO A 10 5.97 -13.02 19.90
C PRO A 10 7.43 -12.99 19.43
N PRO A 11 7.69 -13.11 18.12
CA PRO A 11 9.04 -13.02 17.62
C PRO A 11 9.67 -11.69 18.08
N PRO A 12 10.98 -11.67 18.34
CA PRO A 12 11.66 -10.45 18.77
C PRO A 12 11.35 -9.30 17.81
N ALA A 13 11.07 -8.10 18.32
CA ALA A 13 10.69 -6.95 17.50
C ALA A 13 11.71 -6.66 16.36
N HIS A 14 12.99 -6.97 16.56
CA HIS A 14 14.04 -6.82 15.54
C HIS A 14 13.95 -7.79 14.35
N GLN A 15 13.17 -8.87 14.45
CA GLN A 15 12.94 -9.83 13.35
C GLN A 15 11.71 -9.50 12.51
N ILE A 16 10.77 -8.69 13.03
CA ILE A 16 9.53 -8.31 12.33
C ILE A 16 9.58 -6.85 11.87
N TRP A 17 10.28 -5.97 12.61
CA TRP A 17 10.41 -4.55 12.33
C TRP A 17 11.89 -4.22 12.13
N GLY A 18 12.36 -4.22 10.88
CA GLY A 18 13.73 -3.81 10.57
C GLY A 18 14.37 -4.43 9.33
N LYS A 19 13.78 -5.46 8.71
CA LYS A 19 14.28 -5.93 7.41
C LYS A 19 13.87 -4.89 6.36
N LYS A 20 14.84 -4.19 5.77
CA LYS A 20 14.59 -3.33 4.61
C LYS A 20 14.19 -4.25 3.45
N SER A 21 12.94 -4.18 3.03
CA SER A 21 12.46 -4.93 1.88
C SER A 21 12.83 -4.22 0.58
N THR A 22 13.22 -4.98 -0.45
CA THR A 22 13.34 -4.43 -1.81
C THR A 22 11.97 -4.24 -2.45
N ALA A 23 11.90 -3.53 -3.58
CA ALA A 23 10.65 -3.38 -4.31
C ALA A 23 10.10 -4.74 -4.78
N GLU A 24 10.97 -5.67 -5.17
CA GLU A 24 10.62 -7.03 -5.62
C GLU A 24 10.11 -7.89 -4.46
N GLU A 25 10.70 -7.78 -3.27
CA GLU A 25 10.17 -8.47 -2.08
C GLU A 25 8.75 -7.98 -1.75
N ILE A 26 8.52 -6.66 -1.82
CA ILE A 26 7.19 -6.08 -1.56
C ILE A 26 6.19 -6.45 -2.66
N GLU A 27 6.62 -6.40 -3.93
CA GLU A 27 5.84 -6.88 -5.08
C GLU A 27 5.38 -8.32 -4.88
N GLY A 28 6.27 -9.23 -4.46
CA GLY A 28 5.92 -10.62 -4.18
C GLY A 28 4.89 -10.78 -3.05
N TYR A 29 4.95 -9.94 -2.02
CA TYR A 29 3.91 -9.92 -0.98
C TYR A 29 2.57 -9.43 -1.51
N LEU A 30 2.57 -8.34 -2.30
CA LEU A 30 1.34 -7.82 -2.91
C LEU A 30 0.72 -8.83 -3.87
N ASP A 31 1.52 -9.48 -4.72
CA ASP A 31 1.08 -10.54 -5.64
C ASP A 31 0.38 -11.66 -4.88
N THR A 32 1.00 -12.13 -3.79
CA THR A 32 0.44 -13.19 -2.93
C THR A 32 -0.88 -12.77 -2.28
N ILE A 33 -0.94 -11.57 -1.71
CA ILE A 33 -2.12 -11.06 -0.99
C ILE A 33 -3.26 -10.83 -1.97
N VAL A 34 -3.01 -10.15 -3.09
CA VAL A 34 -4.04 -9.82 -4.08
C VAL A 34 -4.57 -11.11 -4.72
N SER A 35 -3.71 -12.05 -5.11
CA SER A 35 -4.12 -13.36 -5.63
C SER A 35 -5.05 -14.09 -4.65
N TYR A 36 -4.65 -14.17 -3.38
CA TYR A 36 -5.44 -14.86 -2.37
C TYR A 36 -6.83 -14.23 -2.18
N LEU A 37 -6.90 -12.90 -2.10
CA LEU A 37 -8.16 -12.19 -1.88
C LEU A 37 -9.10 -12.29 -3.09
N THR A 38 -8.57 -12.13 -4.30
CA THR A 38 -9.40 -12.23 -5.52
C THR A 38 -9.88 -13.65 -5.77
N GLU A 39 -9.07 -14.68 -5.49
CA GLU A 39 -9.49 -16.10 -5.51
C GLU A 39 -10.63 -16.40 -4.53
N LYS A 40 -10.74 -15.64 -3.44
CA LYS A 40 -11.84 -15.73 -2.47
C LYS A 40 -13.07 -14.90 -2.86
N GLY A 41 -13.04 -14.25 -4.01
CA GLY A 41 -14.13 -13.42 -4.51
C GLY A 41 -14.23 -12.07 -3.80
N CYS A 42 -13.16 -11.60 -3.15
CA CYS A 42 -13.13 -10.24 -2.60
C CYS A 42 -12.86 -9.22 -3.70
N ASP A 43 -13.59 -8.10 -3.66
CA ASP A 43 -13.22 -6.90 -4.41
C ASP A 43 -12.00 -6.26 -3.76
N VAL A 44 -10.92 -6.12 -4.53
CA VAL A 44 -9.64 -5.57 -4.06
C VAL A 44 -9.40 -4.22 -4.72
N ILE A 45 -9.05 -3.23 -3.90
CA ILE A 45 -8.57 -1.91 -4.35
C ILE A 45 -7.14 -1.77 -3.84
N LEU A 46 -6.18 -1.64 -4.76
CA LEU A 46 -4.76 -1.53 -4.47
C LEU A 46 -4.32 -0.07 -4.56
N PHE A 47 -3.68 0.40 -3.49
CA PHE A 47 -3.15 1.75 -3.36
C PHE A 47 -1.64 1.71 -3.63
N ASN A 48 -1.12 2.68 -4.38
CA ASN A 48 0.32 2.88 -4.41
C ASN A 48 0.83 3.60 -3.14
N ALA A 49 2.13 3.50 -2.88
CA ALA A 49 2.73 4.03 -1.65
C ALA A 49 2.84 5.56 -1.71
N PRO A 50 2.36 6.29 -0.68
CA PRO A 50 2.38 7.75 -0.67
C PRO A 50 3.79 8.32 -0.53
N PRO A 51 4.01 9.59 -0.91
CA PRO A 51 5.22 10.32 -0.55
C PRO A 51 5.33 10.47 0.98
N GLN A 52 6.55 10.41 1.51
CA GLN A 52 6.83 10.60 2.94
C GLN A 52 8.09 11.43 3.22
N ASP A 53 8.66 12.09 2.21
CA ASP A 53 9.99 12.71 2.29
C ASP A 53 11.05 11.69 2.73
N PHE A 54 11.02 10.52 2.08
CA PHE A 54 11.95 9.43 2.36
C PHE A 54 13.40 9.82 2.07
N LYS A 55 14.34 9.14 2.75
CA LYS A 55 15.73 9.11 2.31
C LYS A 55 15.81 8.47 0.93
N GLU A 56 16.77 8.89 0.12
CA GLU A 56 16.97 8.48 -1.28
C GLU A 56 16.80 6.96 -1.52
N THR A 57 17.40 6.11 -0.69
CA THR A 57 17.26 4.65 -0.84
C THR A 57 15.80 4.17 -0.74
N ASN A 58 15.05 4.69 0.22
CA ASN A 58 13.66 4.29 0.44
C ASN A 58 12.75 4.93 -0.63
N GLU A 59 13.08 6.13 -1.08
CA GLU A 59 12.36 6.78 -2.18
C GLU A 59 12.54 6.02 -3.49
N GLY A 60 13.75 5.49 -3.75
CA GLY A 60 14.01 4.61 -4.89
C GLY A 60 13.17 3.32 -4.83
N ILE A 61 13.08 2.70 -3.65
CA ILE A 61 12.24 1.51 -3.45
C ILE A 61 10.76 1.84 -3.67
N ARG A 62 10.27 2.96 -3.10
CA ARG A 62 8.89 3.42 -3.26
C ARG A 62 8.56 3.67 -4.73
N THR A 63 9.43 4.36 -5.45
CA THR A 63 9.27 4.66 -6.88
C THR A 63 9.19 3.37 -7.69
N ALA A 64 10.17 2.48 -7.53
CA ALA A 64 10.19 1.20 -8.24
C ALA A 64 8.98 0.32 -7.92
N LEU A 65 8.48 0.32 -6.68
CA LEU A 65 7.27 -0.38 -6.29
C LEU A 65 6.03 0.22 -6.96
N ASN A 66 5.89 1.55 -6.94
CA ASN A 66 4.72 2.24 -7.47
C ASN A 66 4.57 2.04 -8.99
N GLU A 67 5.67 1.87 -9.73
CA GLU A 67 5.64 1.51 -11.15
C GLU A 67 5.04 0.11 -11.41
N LYS A 68 5.15 -0.81 -10.44
CA LYS A 68 4.69 -2.21 -10.57
C LYS A 68 3.23 -2.40 -10.17
N ILE A 69 2.75 -1.61 -9.21
CA ILE A 69 1.42 -1.77 -8.59
C ILE A 69 0.27 -1.78 -9.62
N PRO A 70 0.22 -0.89 -10.65
CA PRO A 70 -0.83 -0.94 -11.66
C PRO A 70 -0.90 -2.28 -12.41
N ALA A 71 0.25 -2.87 -12.73
CA ALA A 71 0.32 -4.16 -13.42
C ALA A 71 -0.17 -5.32 -12.53
N ILE A 72 0.10 -5.28 -11.22
CA ILE A 72 -0.47 -6.25 -10.26
C ILE A 72 -2.00 -6.12 -10.23
N ALA A 73 -2.51 -4.89 -10.16
CA ALA A 73 -3.95 -4.66 -10.14
C ALA A 73 -4.63 -5.21 -11.40
N GLU A 74 -4.06 -4.91 -12.57
CA GLU A 74 -4.53 -5.43 -13.86
C GLU A 74 -4.51 -6.96 -13.92
N LYS A 75 -3.39 -7.58 -13.54
CA LYS A 75 -3.19 -9.04 -13.54
C LYS A 75 -4.30 -9.80 -12.82
N TYR A 76 -4.78 -9.28 -11.69
CA TYR A 76 -5.77 -9.94 -10.84
C TYR A 76 -7.19 -9.36 -10.98
N GLY A 77 -7.41 -8.40 -11.89
CA GLY A 77 -8.68 -7.71 -12.01
C GLY A 77 -9.05 -6.83 -10.80
N ALA A 78 -8.08 -6.51 -9.95
CA ALA A 78 -8.25 -5.57 -8.85
C ALA A 78 -8.33 -4.12 -9.39
N LYS A 79 -8.90 -3.22 -8.59
CA LYS A 79 -8.92 -1.79 -8.91
C LYS A 79 -7.63 -1.13 -8.43
N PHE A 80 -7.16 -0.14 -9.16
CA PHE A 80 -6.02 0.67 -8.78
C PHE A 80 -6.47 2.07 -8.33
N PHE A 81 -5.90 2.55 -7.23
CA PHE A 81 -6.07 3.91 -6.72
C PHE A 81 -4.71 4.60 -6.60
N ASP A 82 -4.51 5.67 -7.38
CA ASP A 82 -3.28 6.45 -7.36
C ASP A 82 -3.25 7.42 -6.17
N PHE A 83 -3.07 6.83 -5.00
CA PHE A 83 -3.00 7.52 -3.73
C PHE A 83 -1.81 8.49 -3.65
N SER A 84 -0.66 8.12 -4.23
CA SER A 84 0.54 8.93 -4.23
C SER A 84 0.34 10.25 -4.98
N ALA A 85 -0.28 10.23 -6.16
CA ALA A 85 -0.46 11.43 -6.97
C ALA A 85 -1.34 12.50 -6.29
N LEU A 86 -2.23 12.10 -5.38
CA LEU A 86 -3.07 13.02 -4.60
C LEU A 86 -2.30 13.76 -3.49
N LEU A 87 -1.14 13.23 -3.10
CA LEU A 87 -0.38 13.67 -1.92
C LEU A 87 1.00 14.24 -2.27
N SER A 88 1.29 14.38 -3.56
CA SER A 88 2.48 15.03 -4.11
C SER A 88 2.11 15.96 -5.27
N THR A 89 3.11 16.47 -5.97
CA THR A 89 2.92 17.18 -7.24
C THR A 89 3.58 16.40 -8.37
N GLU A 90 3.14 16.60 -9.62
CA GLU A 90 3.76 15.97 -10.79
C GLU A 90 5.27 16.29 -10.91
N ALA A 91 5.67 17.51 -10.52
CA ALA A 91 7.06 17.94 -10.56
C ALA A 91 7.94 17.32 -9.46
N GLU A 92 7.35 17.00 -8.31
CA GLU A 92 8.05 16.45 -7.13
C GLU A 92 7.26 15.25 -6.55
N PRO A 93 7.19 14.10 -7.25
CA PRO A 93 6.31 12.99 -6.88
C PRO A 93 6.70 12.28 -5.56
N GLY A 94 7.93 12.48 -5.08
CA GLY A 94 8.45 11.94 -3.81
C GLY A 94 8.27 12.85 -2.60
N LYS A 95 7.85 14.11 -2.81
CA LYS A 95 7.72 15.11 -1.76
C LYS A 95 6.30 15.15 -1.23
N ALA A 96 6.16 15.07 0.10
CA ALA A 96 4.85 15.01 0.73
C ALA A 96 4.27 16.43 0.93
N VAL A 97 3.22 16.80 0.19
CA VAL A 97 2.64 18.16 0.31
C VAL A 97 1.75 18.33 1.54
N TYR A 98 1.20 17.23 2.06
CA TYR A 98 0.35 17.21 3.27
C TYR A 98 1.04 16.60 4.50
N GLY A 99 2.38 16.48 4.44
CA GLY A 99 3.19 15.79 5.44
C GLY A 99 3.28 14.27 5.22
N GLY A 100 4.34 13.66 5.77
CA GLY A 100 4.62 12.25 5.53
C GLY A 100 3.63 11.25 6.14
N HIS A 101 2.83 11.70 7.10
CA HIS A 101 1.51 11.13 7.34
C HIS A 101 0.51 12.24 6.97
N PRO A 102 -0.39 12.03 5.98
CA PRO A 102 -1.28 13.09 5.53
C PRO A 102 -2.06 13.71 6.69
N ASN A 103 -2.04 15.04 6.75
CA ASN A 103 -2.83 15.81 7.70
C ASN A 103 -4.34 15.76 7.38
N GLY A 104 -5.17 16.47 8.15
CA GLY A 104 -6.61 16.49 7.92
C GLY A 104 -7.02 16.93 6.51
N GLU A 105 -6.31 17.89 5.92
CA GLU A 105 -6.56 18.36 4.55
C GLU A 105 -6.22 17.29 3.52
N GLY A 106 -5.03 16.68 3.62
CA GLY A 106 -4.64 15.57 2.73
C GLY A 106 -5.57 14.36 2.87
N GLY A 107 -6.04 14.07 4.08
CA GLY A 107 -7.04 13.05 4.34
C GLY A 107 -8.37 13.34 3.63
N THR A 108 -8.84 14.58 3.64
CA THR A 108 -10.04 15.01 2.91
C THR A 108 -9.86 14.84 1.39
N VAL A 109 -8.73 15.27 0.82
CA VAL A 109 -8.44 15.12 -0.62
C VAL A 109 -8.52 13.65 -1.05
N VAL A 110 -7.88 12.78 -0.27
CA VAL A 110 -7.89 11.33 -0.52
C VAL A 110 -9.30 10.76 -0.43
N ALA A 111 -10.03 11.10 0.64
CA ALA A 111 -11.38 10.57 0.87
C ALA A 111 -12.33 10.98 -0.25
N ASP A 112 -12.31 12.25 -0.64
CA ASP A 112 -13.16 12.77 -1.73
C ASP A 112 -12.84 12.08 -3.06
N ALA A 113 -11.55 11.91 -3.39
CA ALA A 113 -11.13 11.20 -4.59
C ALA A 113 -11.53 9.72 -4.57
N PHE A 114 -11.37 9.06 -3.43
CA PHE A 114 -11.71 7.64 -3.26
C PHE A 114 -13.22 7.41 -3.42
N VAL A 115 -14.05 8.20 -2.73
CA VAL A 115 -15.52 8.11 -2.85
C VAL A 115 -15.97 8.44 -4.26
N LYS A 116 -15.37 9.44 -4.90
CA LYS A 116 -15.68 9.76 -6.30
C LYS A 116 -15.39 8.59 -7.25
N GLN A 117 -14.31 7.85 -7.01
CA GLN A 117 -13.89 6.76 -7.89
C GLN A 117 -14.61 5.44 -7.59
N PHE A 118 -14.88 5.13 -6.32
CA PHE A 118 -15.35 3.83 -5.88
C PHE A 118 -16.61 3.84 -5.03
N GLY A 119 -17.21 5.01 -4.78
CA GLY A 119 -18.39 5.13 -3.92
C GLY A 119 -19.55 4.23 -4.35
N SER A 120 -19.76 4.08 -5.65
CA SER A 120 -20.81 3.21 -6.20
C SER A 120 -20.55 1.71 -6.03
N MET A 121 -19.36 1.28 -5.59
CA MET A 121 -19.08 -0.13 -5.29
C MET A 121 -19.72 -0.58 -3.97
N PHE A 122 -20.16 0.36 -3.14
CA PHE A 122 -20.68 0.10 -1.80
C PHE A 122 -22.20 0.31 -1.69
N GLU A 123 -22.88 0.58 -2.81
CA GLU A 123 -24.33 0.74 -2.92
C GLU A 123 -25.00 -0.57 -3.37
#